data_AF-A0A3N5ZVE7-F1
#
_entry.id   AF-A0A3N5ZVE7-F1
#
_cell.length_a   1.000
_cell.length_b   1.000
_cell.length_c   1.000
_cell.angle_alpha   90.00
_cell.angle_beta   90.00
_cell.angle_gamma   90.00
#
_symmetry.space_group_name_H-M   'P 1'
#
loop_
_entity.id
_entity.type
_entity.pdbx_description
1 polymer ?
#
loop_
_entity_poly.entity_id
_entity_poly.type
_entity_poly.pdbx_seq_one_letter_code
_entity_poly.pdbx_strand_id
1 'polypeptide(L)'
;MGLFNIHIIIFQEKFTYTAIQGGINIRKVIFILFSLFIVGSIFVFTNQLNAKENTRPSDKEIVNILEKLKEKTSKKYKIGTYKISLNEIKIEVVGSQEYYDSVKDEVKEFVENTIKSTPFEKYVVKVTKSEISKLVSKEVIEEHHLMQEISTTIEDALSKFYPKQMDQINLENTPTELNIGIKTLLSRKQKKSTMGKEMEKKIFLELDKLHSNKLIKERNIQITIYNKSGEKIN
;
A
#
# COMPACT_ATOMS: atom_id res chain seq x y z
N MET A 1 -11.67 -4.27 -32.62
CA MET A 1 -12.06 -3.57 -31.38
C MET A 1 -12.20 -4.61 -30.29
N GLY A 2 -11.19 -4.74 -29.43
CA GLY A 2 -11.12 -5.81 -28.44
C GLY A 2 -11.92 -5.45 -27.18
N LEU A 3 -12.94 -6.26 -26.91
CA LEU A 3 -13.70 -6.27 -25.66
C LEU A 3 -12.81 -6.80 -24.53
N PHE A 4 -12.64 -6.02 -23.47
CA PHE A 4 -12.06 -6.52 -22.21
C PHE A 4 -13.19 -7.07 -21.34
N ASN A 5 -13.32 -8.40 -21.34
CA ASN A 5 -14.04 -9.13 -20.31
C ASN A 5 -13.20 -9.13 -19.03
N ILE A 6 -13.71 -8.51 -17.96
CA ILE A 6 -13.15 -8.66 -16.62
C ILE A 6 -14.07 -9.61 -15.86
N HIS A 7 -13.65 -10.88 -15.76
CA HIS A 7 -14.20 -11.84 -14.82
C HIS A 7 -13.62 -11.54 -13.44
N ILE A 8 -14.46 -11.04 -12.52
CA ILE A 8 -14.15 -11.06 -11.09
C ILE A 8 -14.81 -12.31 -10.52
N ILE A 9 -14.00 -13.34 -10.28
CA ILE A 9 -14.40 -14.52 -9.52
C ILE A 9 -14.26 -14.16 -8.04
N ILE A 10 -15.40 -14.08 -7.35
CA ILE A 10 -15.48 -13.95 -5.90
C ILE A 10 -15.38 -15.36 -5.33
N PHE A 11 -14.36 -15.63 -4.51
CA PHE A 11 -14.27 -16.88 -3.76
C PHE A 11 -13.73 -16.64 -2.36
N GLN A 12 -14.61 -16.48 -1.37
CA GLN A 12 -14.29 -16.74 0.05
C GLN A 12 -15.59 -16.79 0.88
N GLU A 13 -16.30 -17.93 0.85
CA GLU A 13 -17.30 -18.24 1.89
C GLU A 13 -17.18 -19.68 2.44
N LYS A 14 -16.05 -20.38 2.18
CA LYS A 14 -15.87 -21.79 2.61
C LYS A 14 -14.59 -22.11 3.38
N PHE A 15 -13.79 -21.13 3.79
CA PHE A 15 -12.55 -21.43 4.55
C PHE A 15 -12.70 -21.40 6.07
N THR A 16 -13.85 -20.99 6.62
CA THR A 16 -14.06 -20.96 8.08
C THR A 16 -14.27 -22.32 8.72
N TYR A 17 -14.56 -23.39 7.95
CA TYR A 17 -14.90 -24.69 8.53
C TYR A 17 -13.79 -25.75 8.55
N THR A 18 -12.63 -25.52 7.92
CA THR A 18 -11.53 -26.51 7.89
C THR A 18 -10.34 -26.16 8.78
N ALA A 19 -10.24 -24.93 9.31
CA ALA A 19 -9.13 -24.51 10.15
C ALA A 19 -9.17 -25.08 11.60
N ILE A 20 -10.27 -25.70 12.01
CA ILE A 20 -10.41 -26.25 13.38
C ILE A 20 -9.85 -27.69 13.48
N GLN A 21 -9.56 -28.38 12.37
CA GLN A 21 -9.21 -29.81 12.39
C GLN A 21 -7.82 -30.17 11.82
N GLY A 22 -7.08 -29.24 11.24
CA GLY A 22 -5.69 -29.47 10.83
C GLY A 22 -4.82 -28.38 11.41
N GLY A 23 -3.83 -28.75 12.23
CA GLY A 23 -2.91 -27.84 12.94
C GLY A 23 -2.10 -26.93 12.01
N ILE A 24 -2.77 -25.94 11.42
CA ILE A 24 -2.19 -24.88 10.60
C ILE A 24 -1.97 -23.70 11.53
N ASN A 25 -0.71 -23.31 11.63
CA ASN A 25 -0.25 -22.25 12.50
C ASN A 25 -0.86 -20.91 12.07
N ILE A 26 -1.80 -20.37 12.86
CA ILE A 26 -2.62 -19.17 12.60
C ILE A 26 -1.78 -17.96 12.13
N ARG A 27 -0.52 -17.86 12.58
CA ARG A 27 0.43 -16.82 12.14
C ARG A 27 0.70 -16.79 10.63
N LYS A 28 0.75 -17.95 9.97
CA LYS A 28 1.00 -18.02 8.51
C LYS A 28 -0.22 -17.63 7.69
N VAL A 29 -1.44 -17.85 8.21
CA VAL A 29 -2.69 -17.51 7.53
C VAL A 29 -2.96 -16.00 7.58
N ILE A 30 -2.62 -15.34 8.69
CA ILE A 30 -2.71 -13.87 8.82
C ILE A 30 -1.75 -13.17 7.85
N PHE A 31 -0.56 -13.74 7.62
CA PHE A 31 0.44 -13.16 6.73
C PHE A 31 0.02 -13.17 5.24
N ILE A 32 -0.67 -14.23 4.80
CA ILE A 32 -1.16 -14.37 3.41
C ILE A 32 -2.33 -13.41 3.12
N LEU A 33 -3.14 -13.07 4.13
CA LEU A 33 -4.19 -12.05 3.98
C LEU A 33 -3.62 -10.63 3.92
N PHE A 34 -2.47 -10.37 4.55
CA PHE A 34 -1.86 -9.04 4.61
C PHE A 34 -1.02 -8.67 3.37
N SER A 35 -0.52 -9.64 2.60
CA SER A 35 0.17 -9.36 1.33
C SER A 35 -0.73 -8.73 0.26
N LEU A 36 -2.05 -8.76 0.47
CA LEU A 36 -3.05 -8.09 -0.39
C LEU A 36 -3.32 -6.63 0.01
N PHE A 37 -2.81 -6.15 1.15
CA PHE A 37 -3.04 -4.79 1.64
C PHE A 37 -1.93 -3.78 1.26
N ILE A 38 -0.86 -4.25 0.59
CA ILE A 38 0.34 -3.45 0.26
C ILE A 38 0.06 -2.37 -0.81
N VAL A 39 -1.08 -2.44 -1.49
CA VAL A 39 -1.62 -1.29 -2.23
C VAL A 39 -2.83 -0.83 -1.43
N GLY A 40 -2.84 0.44 -0.99
CA GLY A 40 -4.00 1.05 -0.35
C GLY A 40 -5.27 0.66 -1.10
N SER A 41 -6.01 -0.29 -0.53
CA SER A 41 -6.95 -1.08 -1.28
C SER A 41 -8.19 -0.24 -1.51
N ILE A 42 -8.44 0.17 -2.75
CA ILE A 42 -9.70 0.80 -3.13
C ILE A 42 -10.77 -0.31 -3.13
N PHE A 43 -11.43 -0.52 -1.99
CA PHE A 43 -12.61 -1.39 -1.94
C PHE A 43 -13.83 -0.65 -2.45
N VAL A 44 -14.20 -0.86 -3.72
CA VAL A 44 -15.49 -0.42 -4.28
C VAL A 44 -16.49 -1.56 -4.09
N PHE A 45 -17.31 -1.50 -3.04
CA PHE A 45 -18.46 -2.40 -2.90
C PHE A 45 -19.61 -1.89 -3.79
N THR A 46 -19.90 -2.59 -4.89
CA THR A 46 -21.09 -2.36 -5.72
C THR A 46 -22.27 -3.15 -5.17
N ASN A 47 -22.98 -2.60 -4.18
CA ASN A 47 -24.31 -3.11 -3.87
C ASN A 47 -25.25 -2.71 -5.01
N GLN A 48 -25.59 -3.64 -5.89
CA GLN A 48 -26.75 -3.51 -6.78
C GLN A 48 -28.01 -3.62 -5.92
N LEU A 49 -28.57 -2.48 -5.54
CA LEU A 49 -29.98 -2.37 -5.16
C LEU A 49 -30.61 -1.30 -6.04
N ASN A 50 -31.62 -1.73 -6.79
CA ASN A 50 -32.35 -0.93 -7.75
C ASN A 50 -33.08 0.26 -7.10
N ALA A 51 -33.18 1.33 -7.90
CA ALA A 51 -34.16 2.43 -7.86
C ALA A 51 -34.03 3.56 -6.82
N LYS A 52 -33.28 4.61 -7.20
CA LYS A 52 -33.78 5.96 -7.53
C LYS A 52 -32.62 6.74 -8.15
N GLU A 53 -32.86 7.45 -9.25
CA GLU A 53 -31.88 8.34 -9.89
C GLU A 53 -31.38 9.40 -8.91
N ASN A 54 -30.33 9.07 -8.17
CA ASN A 54 -29.27 10.00 -7.83
C ASN A 54 -28.07 9.49 -8.61
N THR A 55 -27.61 10.28 -9.57
CA THR A 55 -26.47 9.97 -10.43
C THR A 55 -25.23 9.74 -9.56
N ARG A 56 -25.03 8.49 -9.15
CA ARG A 56 -23.78 8.04 -8.51
C ARG A 56 -22.64 8.50 -9.42
N PRO A 57 -21.62 9.21 -8.89
CA PRO A 57 -20.43 9.56 -9.64
C PRO A 57 -19.83 8.32 -10.29
N SER A 58 -19.36 8.45 -11.53
CA SER A 58 -18.73 7.36 -12.25
C SER A 58 -17.48 6.86 -11.53
N ASP A 59 -17.09 5.61 -11.78
CA ASP A 59 -15.89 5.03 -11.16
C ASP A 59 -14.63 5.86 -11.49
N LYS A 60 -14.58 6.50 -12.67
CA LYS A 60 -13.50 7.42 -13.05
C LYS A 60 -13.48 8.67 -12.17
N GLU A 61 -14.64 9.26 -11.87
CA GLU A 61 -14.74 10.42 -10.97
C GLU A 61 -14.36 10.05 -9.54
N ILE A 62 -14.73 8.84 -9.09
CA ILE A 62 -14.35 8.28 -7.79
C ILE A 62 -12.83 8.11 -7.68
N VAL A 63 -12.18 7.53 -8.69
CA VAL A 63 -10.72 7.37 -8.72
C VAL A 63 -10.03 8.72 -8.70
N ASN A 64 -10.44 9.65 -9.55
CA ASN A 64 -9.84 10.98 -9.63
C ASN A 64 -9.93 11.76 -8.30
N ILE A 65 -11.09 11.72 -7.63
CA ILE A 65 -11.24 12.43 -6.35
C ILE A 65 -10.42 11.76 -5.25
N LEU A 66 -10.33 10.42 -5.23
CA LEU A 66 -9.51 9.69 -4.28
C LEU A 66 -8.03 10.00 -4.45
N GLU A 67 -7.51 10.04 -5.69
CA GLU A 67 -6.13 10.43 -5.96
C GLU A 67 -5.85 11.85 -5.49
N LYS A 68 -6.74 12.80 -5.80
CA LYS A 68 -6.60 14.20 -5.39
C LYS A 68 -6.64 14.36 -3.87
N LEU A 69 -7.51 13.62 -3.18
CA LEU A 69 -7.56 13.61 -1.72
C LEU A 69 -6.25 13.03 -1.18
N LYS A 70 -5.86 11.83 -1.61
CA LYS A 70 -4.63 11.17 -1.17
C LYS A 70 -3.41 12.06 -1.33
N GLU A 71 -3.18 12.61 -2.52
CA GLU A 71 -2.02 13.48 -2.80
C GLU A 71 -1.91 14.66 -1.84
N LYS A 72 -3.06 15.21 -1.42
CA LYS A 72 -3.13 16.40 -0.60
C LYS A 72 -3.11 16.11 0.90
N THR A 73 -3.88 15.13 1.37
CA THR A 73 -4.01 14.84 2.80
C THR A 73 -2.94 13.86 3.30
N SER A 74 -2.46 12.90 2.50
CA SER A 74 -1.45 11.94 2.98
C SER A 74 -0.05 12.54 3.14
N LYS A 75 0.23 13.70 2.55
CA LYS A 75 1.50 14.43 2.73
C LYS A 75 1.58 15.14 4.09
N LYS A 76 0.43 15.55 4.64
CA LYS A 76 0.35 16.37 5.87
C LYS A 76 -0.18 15.59 7.08
N TYR A 77 -1.05 14.62 6.85
CA TYR A 77 -1.72 13.86 7.90
C TYR A 77 -1.45 12.37 7.78
N LYS A 78 -1.47 11.69 8.92
CA LYS A 78 -1.37 10.23 8.99
C LYS A 78 -2.72 9.60 8.63
N ILE A 79 -3.03 9.51 7.34
CA ILE A 79 -4.28 8.90 6.86
C ILE A 79 -4.09 7.40 6.62
N GLY A 80 -5.01 6.59 7.14
CA GLY A 80 -5.06 5.14 6.95
C GLY A 80 -5.82 4.78 5.67
N THR A 81 -7.13 5.03 5.64
CA THR A 81 -7.99 4.65 4.52
C THR A 81 -8.94 5.77 4.11
N TYR A 82 -9.34 5.73 2.84
CA TYR A 82 -10.46 6.50 2.29
C TYR A 82 -11.50 5.52 1.79
N LYS A 83 -12.77 5.76 2.14
CA LYS A 83 -13.89 4.97 1.66
C LYS A 83 -14.98 5.88 1.14
N ILE A 84 -15.33 5.75 -0.12
CA ILE A 84 -16.46 6.44 -0.74
C ILE A 84 -17.61 5.45 -0.87
N SER A 85 -18.75 5.81 -0.31
CA SER A 85 -20.01 5.07 -0.44
C SER A 85 -21.09 5.97 -1.03
N LEU A 86 -22.35 5.51 -1.10
CA LEU A 86 -23.41 6.14 -1.89
C LEU A 86 -23.60 7.65 -1.62
N ASN A 87 -23.33 8.16 -0.41
CA ASN A 87 -23.38 9.60 -0.09
C ASN A 87 -22.39 9.99 1.02
N GLU A 88 -21.34 9.22 1.23
CA GLU A 88 -20.42 9.42 2.35
C GLU A 88 -18.97 9.20 1.91
N ILE A 89 -18.10 10.10 2.33
CA ILE A 89 -16.65 9.96 2.27
C ILE A 89 -16.16 9.75 3.69
N LYS A 90 -15.67 8.55 3.98
CA LYS A 90 -15.06 8.21 5.26
C LYS A 90 -13.55 8.26 5.14
N ILE A 91 -12.90 8.96 6.07
CA ILE A 91 -11.44 9.06 6.17
C ILE A 91 -11.03 8.53 7.53
N GLU A 92 -10.06 7.62 7.55
CA GLU A 92 -9.48 7.10 8.78
C GLU A 92 -8.15 7.78 9.09
N VAL A 93 -8.00 8.34 10.29
CA VAL A 93 -6.75 8.95 10.76
C VAL A 93 -6.04 8.00 11.71
N VAL A 94 -4.76 7.75 11.46
CA VAL A 94 -3.90 6.87 12.25
C VAL A 94 -3.09 7.70 13.24
N GLY A 95 -3.09 7.31 14.51
CA GLY A 95 -2.29 7.97 15.54
C GLY A 95 -2.84 7.79 16.95
N SER A 96 -2.25 8.53 17.90
CA SER A 96 -2.76 8.62 19.27
C SER A 96 -4.17 9.25 19.28
N GLN A 97 -4.88 9.12 20.40
CA GLN A 97 -6.16 9.82 20.58
C GLN A 97 -5.95 11.34 20.46
N GLU A 98 -4.92 11.85 21.11
CA GLU A 98 -4.54 13.26 21.07
C GLU A 98 -4.25 13.77 19.65
N TYR A 99 -3.51 12.99 18.84
CA TYR A 99 -3.26 13.35 17.44
C TYR A 99 -4.54 13.33 16.61
N TYR A 100 -5.40 12.33 16.79
CA TYR A 100 -6.70 12.31 16.10
C TYR A 100 -7.53 13.53 16.46
N ASP A 101 -7.64 13.84 17.75
CA ASP A 101 -8.43 14.98 18.22
C ASP A 101 -7.88 16.32 17.74
N SER A 102 -6.57 16.44 17.53
CA SER A 102 -5.96 17.67 17.01
C SER A 102 -6.13 17.88 15.50
N VAL A 103 -6.32 16.83 14.70
CA VAL A 103 -6.40 16.95 13.22
C VAL A 103 -7.77 16.62 12.63
N LYS A 104 -8.70 16.00 13.37
CA LYS A 104 -9.97 15.49 12.80
C LYS A 104 -10.81 16.56 12.10
N ASP A 105 -10.88 17.76 12.69
CA ASP A 105 -11.71 18.85 12.16
C ASP A 105 -11.02 19.51 10.96
N GLU A 106 -9.70 19.71 11.03
CA GLU A 106 -8.91 20.22 9.91
C GLU A 106 -8.95 19.29 8.68
N VAL A 107 -8.82 17.97 8.91
CA VAL A 107 -8.95 16.96 7.84
C VAL A 107 -10.35 17.01 7.23
N LYS A 108 -11.39 17.14 8.06
CA LYS A 108 -12.78 17.21 7.59
C LYS A 108 -12.98 18.42 6.68
N GLU A 109 -12.63 19.61 7.17
CA GLU A 109 -12.75 20.86 6.43
C GLU A 109 -11.96 20.81 5.12
N PHE A 110 -10.76 20.24 5.15
CA PHE A 110 -9.93 20.10 3.96
C PHE A 110 -10.58 19.23 2.88
N VAL A 111 -11.16 18.10 3.28
CA VAL A 111 -11.86 17.19 2.35
C VAL A 111 -13.10 17.89 1.78
N GLU A 112 -13.91 18.54 2.62
CA GLU A 112 -15.09 19.30 2.21
C GLU A 112 -14.73 20.39 1.18
N ASN A 113 -13.65 21.13 1.41
CA ASN A 113 -13.12 22.11 0.47
C ASN A 113 -12.61 21.48 -0.84
N THR A 114 -12.05 20.27 -0.78
CA THR A 114 -11.50 19.58 -1.96
C THR A 114 -12.58 19.03 -2.89
N ILE A 115 -13.71 18.62 -2.32
CA ILE A 115 -14.88 18.07 -3.05
C ILE A 115 -15.91 19.13 -3.43
N LYS A 116 -15.75 20.37 -2.98
CA LYS A 116 -16.58 21.50 -3.40
C LYS A 116 -16.57 21.66 -4.92
N SER A 117 -17.73 21.98 -5.51
CA SER A 117 -17.91 22.08 -6.97
C SER A 117 -17.62 20.77 -7.72
N THR A 118 -17.75 19.62 -7.06
CA THR A 118 -17.67 18.29 -7.68
C THR A 118 -18.98 17.53 -7.48
N PRO A 119 -19.21 16.39 -8.17
CA PRO A 119 -20.36 15.52 -7.90
C PRO A 119 -20.44 15.02 -6.45
N PHE A 120 -19.34 15.11 -5.70
CA PHE A 120 -19.25 14.70 -4.31
C PHE A 120 -19.57 15.82 -3.31
N GLU A 121 -19.88 17.05 -3.75
CA GLU A 121 -20.08 18.21 -2.85
C GLU A 121 -21.14 17.97 -1.76
N LYS A 122 -22.15 17.16 -2.06
CA LYS A 122 -23.23 16.83 -1.11
C LYS A 122 -22.91 15.62 -0.21
N TYR A 123 -21.74 15.01 -0.36
CA TYR A 123 -21.39 13.82 0.40
C TYR A 123 -21.05 14.21 1.83
N VAL A 124 -21.52 13.39 2.78
CA VAL A 124 -21.16 13.54 4.18
C VAL A 124 -19.71 13.12 4.39
N VAL A 125 -18.90 14.01 4.93
CA VAL A 125 -17.50 13.70 5.28
C VAL A 125 -17.44 13.22 6.73
N LYS A 126 -16.96 12.00 6.94
CA LYS A 126 -16.73 11.42 8.27
C LYS A 126 -15.26 11.13 8.50
N VAL A 127 -14.68 11.78 9.49
CA VAL A 127 -13.30 11.53 9.92
C VAL A 127 -13.31 10.69 11.18
N THR A 128 -12.85 9.45 11.09
CA THR A 128 -12.82 8.49 12.19
C THR A 128 -11.40 8.17 12.60
N LYS A 129 -11.17 7.93 13.89
CA LYS A 129 -9.90 7.39 14.33
C LYS A 129 -9.76 5.95 13.80
N SER A 130 -8.60 5.64 13.25
CA SER A 130 -8.31 4.30 12.80
C SER A 130 -8.18 3.37 14.00
N GLU A 131 -8.97 2.31 13.99
CA GLU A 131 -8.90 1.23 14.97
C GLU A 131 -7.89 0.15 14.56
N ILE A 132 -7.07 0.40 13.51
CA ILE A 132 -5.98 -0.51 13.12
C ILE A 132 -5.06 -0.79 14.31
N SER A 133 -4.80 0.19 15.17
CA SER A 133 -4.02 0.00 16.41
C SER A 133 -4.67 -0.95 17.43
N LYS A 134 -5.98 -1.21 17.33
CA LYS A 134 -6.67 -2.26 18.12
C LYS A 134 -6.59 -3.64 17.46
N LEU A 135 -6.36 -3.69 16.14
CA LEU A 135 -6.26 -4.92 15.36
C LEU A 135 -4.80 -5.36 15.13
N VAL A 136 -3.84 -4.46 15.34
CA VAL A 136 -2.43 -4.61 14.98
C VAL A 136 -1.59 -3.97 16.10
N SER A 137 -0.59 -4.71 16.61
CA SER A 137 0.25 -4.20 17.71
C SER A 137 1.09 -3.00 17.29
N LYS A 138 1.50 -2.17 18.26
CA LYS A 138 2.41 -1.03 18.00
C LYS A 138 3.69 -1.47 17.31
N GLU A 139 4.22 -2.64 17.66
CA GLU A 139 5.44 -3.18 17.04
C GLU A 139 5.25 -3.40 15.53
N VAL A 140 4.08 -3.89 15.11
CA VAL A 140 3.79 -4.11 13.68
C VAL A 140 3.65 -2.79 12.93
N ILE A 141 3.09 -1.74 13.57
CA ILE A 141 3.01 -0.40 12.98
C ILE A 141 4.41 0.21 12.83
N GLU A 142 5.24 0.10 13.86
CA GLU A 142 6.64 0.56 13.84
C GLU A 142 7.44 -0.20 12.78
N GLU A 143 7.31 -1.52 12.71
CA GLU A 143 7.93 -2.35 11.68
C GLU A 143 7.50 -1.92 10.27
N HIS A 144 6.20 -1.65 10.07
CA HIS A 144 5.69 -1.15 8.80
C HIS A 144 6.33 0.19 8.41
N HIS A 145 6.46 1.13 9.34
CA HIS A 145 7.12 2.41 9.08
C HIS A 145 8.60 2.23 8.71
N LEU A 146 9.31 1.34 9.41
CA LEU A 146 10.71 1.03 9.11
C LEU A 146 10.86 0.39 7.72
N MET A 147 9.98 -0.53 7.35
CA MET A 147 9.96 -1.14 6.01
C MET A 147 9.59 -0.13 4.92
N GLN A 148 8.67 0.80 5.20
CA GLN A 148 8.27 1.85 4.28
C GLN A 148 9.44 2.80 3.98
N GLU A 149 10.16 3.26 5.01
CA GLU A 149 11.34 4.10 4.85
C GLU A 149 12.38 3.43 3.94
N ILE A 150 12.63 2.13 4.13
CA ILE A 150 13.54 1.32 3.30
C ILE A 150 13.04 1.26 1.86
N SER A 151 11.76 0.92 1.65
CA SER A 151 11.19 0.81 0.31
C SER A 151 11.26 2.13 -0.46
N THR A 152 10.89 3.24 0.18
CA THR A 152 10.93 4.58 -0.44
C THR A 152 12.37 4.99 -0.78
N THR A 153 13.33 4.73 0.12
CA THR A 153 14.75 5.02 -0.13
C THR A 153 15.28 4.24 -1.35
N ILE A 154 14.91 2.96 -1.49
CA ILE A 154 15.27 2.15 -2.64
C ILE A 154 14.61 2.66 -3.92
N GLU A 155 13.31 2.96 -3.86
CA GLU A 155 12.54 3.46 -4.99
C GLU A 155 13.09 4.79 -5.52
N ASP A 156 13.39 5.75 -4.63
CA ASP A 156 13.94 7.06 -4.99
C ASP A 156 15.32 6.90 -5.64
N ALA A 157 16.18 6.06 -5.06
CA ALA A 157 17.50 5.78 -5.59
C ALA A 157 17.43 5.16 -6.98
N LEU A 158 16.68 4.07 -7.13
CA LEU A 158 16.62 3.33 -8.38
C LEU A 158 15.85 4.08 -9.46
N SER A 159 14.81 4.83 -9.13
CA SER A 159 14.08 5.66 -10.10
C SER A 159 14.95 6.78 -10.66
N LYS A 160 15.86 7.33 -9.86
CA LYS A 160 16.83 8.35 -10.29
C LYS A 160 17.89 7.79 -11.24
N PHE A 161 18.45 6.63 -10.93
CA PHE A 161 19.56 6.05 -11.73
C PHE A 161 19.09 5.15 -12.87
N TYR A 162 17.92 4.54 -12.75
CA TYR A 162 17.37 3.54 -13.68
C TYR A 162 15.89 3.84 -13.99
N PRO A 163 15.59 4.98 -14.61
CA PRO A 163 14.23 5.43 -14.83
C PRO A 163 13.42 4.40 -15.64
N LYS A 164 12.20 4.10 -15.16
CA LYS A 164 11.26 3.15 -15.78
C LYS A 164 11.81 1.71 -15.94
N GLN A 165 12.82 1.33 -15.17
CA GLN A 165 13.32 -0.05 -15.17
C GLN A 165 12.84 -0.86 -13.96
N MET A 166 12.26 -0.22 -12.96
CA MET A 166 11.75 -0.88 -11.76
C MET A 166 10.29 -1.27 -11.95
N ASP A 167 9.93 -2.48 -11.51
CA ASP A 167 8.57 -3.01 -11.53
C ASP A 167 8.01 -3.11 -10.10
N GLN A 168 8.74 -3.78 -9.21
CA GLN A 168 8.27 -4.06 -7.86
C GLN A 168 9.44 -4.15 -6.87
N ILE A 169 9.22 -3.65 -5.65
CA ILE A 169 10.06 -3.92 -4.48
C ILE A 169 9.28 -4.83 -3.53
N ASN A 170 9.90 -5.91 -3.09
CA ASN A 170 9.37 -6.84 -2.10
C ASN A 170 10.31 -6.86 -0.90
N LEU A 171 9.77 -6.61 0.29
CA LEU A 171 10.51 -6.67 1.54
C LEU A 171 9.96 -7.80 2.38
N GLU A 172 10.83 -8.70 2.81
CA GLU A 172 10.51 -9.78 3.75
C GLU A 172 11.42 -9.66 4.96
N ASN A 173 10.81 -9.35 6.11
CA ASN A 173 11.52 -9.22 7.37
C ASN A 173 11.40 -10.52 8.18
N THR A 174 12.54 -11.03 8.63
CA THR A 174 12.63 -12.16 9.54
C THR A 174 13.40 -11.74 10.79
N PRO A 175 13.45 -12.56 11.86
CA PRO A 175 14.18 -12.21 13.07
C PRO A 175 15.68 -11.91 12.84
N THR A 176 16.30 -12.51 11.83
CA THR A 176 17.74 -12.42 11.57
C THR A 176 18.08 -11.70 10.27
N GLU A 177 17.19 -11.73 9.28
CA GLU A 177 17.46 -11.26 7.93
C GLU A 177 16.37 -10.32 7.43
N LEU A 178 16.79 -9.29 6.71
CA LEU A 178 15.93 -8.45 5.89
C LEU A 178 16.20 -8.78 4.42
N ASN A 179 15.24 -9.44 3.78
CA ASN A 179 15.32 -9.84 2.38
C ASN A 179 14.66 -8.77 1.50
N ILE A 180 15.43 -8.23 0.56
CA ILE A 180 15.05 -7.17 -0.36
C ILE A 180 15.05 -7.74 -1.78
N GLY A 181 13.86 -8.02 -2.29
CA GLY A 181 13.64 -8.51 -3.65
C GLY A 181 13.23 -7.38 -4.59
N ILE A 182 13.96 -7.16 -5.68
CA ILE A 182 13.63 -6.12 -6.66
C ILE A 182 13.35 -6.77 -8.00
N LYS A 183 12.15 -6.56 -8.54
CA LYS A 183 11.80 -6.94 -9.91
C LYS A 183 12.00 -5.75 -10.83
N THR A 184 12.58 -6.04 -11.99
CA THR A 184 12.90 -5.04 -13.01
C THR A 184 12.25 -5.39 -14.34
N LEU A 185 12.12 -4.40 -15.22
CA LEU A 185 11.66 -4.55 -16.60
C LEU A 185 12.79 -4.95 -17.56
N LEU A 186 13.99 -5.22 -17.03
CA LEU A 186 15.15 -5.63 -17.80
C LEU A 186 14.90 -6.98 -18.50
N SER A 187 15.37 -7.09 -19.73
CA SER A 187 15.28 -8.30 -20.55
C SER A 187 16.44 -9.26 -20.32
N ARG A 188 16.24 -10.54 -20.66
CA ARG A 188 17.28 -11.58 -20.58
C ARG A 188 18.56 -11.26 -21.38
N LYS A 189 18.49 -10.45 -22.45
CA LYS A 189 19.69 -10.01 -23.21
C LYS A 189 20.58 -9.06 -22.41
N GLN A 190 20.02 -8.36 -21.41
CA GLN A 190 20.74 -7.51 -20.47
C GLN A 190 21.34 -8.30 -19.30
N LYS A 191 21.18 -9.63 -19.23
CA LYS A 191 21.77 -10.52 -18.22
C LYS A 191 23.31 -10.59 -18.26
N LYS A 192 23.93 -10.17 -19.37
CA LYS A 192 25.40 -9.99 -19.49
C LYS A 192 25.88 -8.63 -18.96
N SER A 193 24.98 -7.73 -18.54
CA SER A 193 25.34 -6.42 -18.02
C SER A 193 25.67 -6.51 -16.53
N THR A 194 26.69 -5.77 -16.09
CA THR A 194 27.04 -5.52 -14.69
C THR A 194 25.94 -4.80 -13.90
N MET A 195 24.82 -4.47 -14.55
CA MET A 195 23.75 -3.62 -14.05
C MET A 195 23.10 -4.16 -12.77
N GLY A 196 22.87 -5.47 -12.64
CA GLY A 196 22.32 -6.05 -11.41
C GLY A 196 23.23 -5.83 -10.20
N LYS A 197 24.52 -6.14 -10.34
CA LYS A 197 25.52 -5.89 -9.29
C LYS A 197 25.70 -4.40 -8.99
N GLU A 198 25.61 -3.57 -10.02
CA GLU A 198 25.64 -2.12 -9.85
C GLU A 198 24.44 -1.63 -9.05
N MET A 199 23.22 -2.03 -9.41
CA MET A 199 22.00 -1.70 -8.67
C MET A 199 22.12 -2.13 -7.21
N GLU A 200 22.55 -3.36 -6.94
CA GLU A 200 22.80 -3.88 -5.58
C GLU A 200 23.75 -2.96 -4.80
N LYS A 201 24.89 -2.60 -5.38
CA LYS A 201 25.85 -1.70 -4.73
C LYS A 201 25.25 -0.34 -4.41
N LYS A 202 24.43 0.23 -5.31
CA LYS A 202 23.78 1.53 -5.07
C LYS A 202 22.75 1.43 -3.96
N ILE A 203 21.97 0.34 -3.93
CA ILE A 203 21.00 0.12 -2.86
C ILE A 203 21.71 0.05 -1.51
N PHE A 204 22.79 -0.73 -1.40
CA PHE A 204 23.57 -0.80 -0.16
C PHE A 204 24.06 0.58 0.30
N LEU A 205 24.57 1.42 -0.62
CA LEU A 205 25.03 2.77 -0.30
C LEU A 205 23.91 3.70 0.19
N GLU A 206 22.69 3.53 -0.30
CA GLU A 206 21.55 4.34 0.12
C GLU A 206 20.95 3.84 1.44
N LEU A 207 20.93 2.51 1.66
CA LEU A 207 20.51 1.94 2.94
C LEU A 207 21.46 2.28 4.08
N ASP A 208 22.76 2.41 3.82
CA ASP A 208 23.77 2.82 4.82
C ASP A 208 23.48 4.24 5.40
N LYS A 209 22.75 5.07 4.65
CA LYS A 209 22.30 6.39 5.10
C LYS A 209 21.12 6.30 6.09
N LEU A 210 20.48 5.14 6.24
CA LEU A 210 19.37 4.91 7.17
C LEU A 210 19.89 4.37 8.52
N HIS A 211 20.93 4.98 9.09
CA HIS A 211 21.59 4.52 10.31
C HIS A 211 20.69 4.51 11.56
N SER A 212 19.59 5.27 11.53
CA SER A 212 18.56 5.26 12.58
C SER A 212 17.50 4.18 12.38
N ASN A 213 17.42 3.55 11.21
CA ASN A 213 16.45 2.51 10.93
C ASN A 213 16.87 1.19 11.60
N LYS A 214 16.04 0.74 12.55
CA LYS A 214 16.34 -0.43 13.37
C LYS A 214 16.51 -1.72 12.56
N LEU A 215 15.74 -1.91 11.48
CA LEU A 215 15.86 -3.10 10.64
C LEU A 215 17.21 -3.12 9.90
N ILE A 216 17.67 -1.97 9.42
CA ILE A 216 18.99 -1.84 8.77
C ILE A 216 20.13 -2.11 9.76
N LYS A 217 20.01 -1.63 11.00
CA LYS A 217 21.05 -1.78 12.02
C LYS A 217 21.16 -3.19 12.59
N GLU A 218 20.03 -3.89 12.73
CA GLU A 218 19.95 -5.14 13.51
C GLU A 218 19.75 -6.40 12.66
N ARG A 219 19.60 -6.27 11.33
CA ARG A 219 19.37 -7.42 10.44
C ARG A 219 20.49 -7.59 9.44
N ASN A 220 20.72 -8.84 9.05
CA ASN A 220 21.53 -9.13 7.88
C ASN A 220 20.73 -8.80 6.62
N ILE A 221 21.25 -7.90 5.79
CA ILE A 221 20.56 -7.45 4.58
C ILE A 221 20.94 -8.35 3.41
N GLN A 222 19.95 -8.95 2.77
CA GLN A 222 20.14 -9.69 1.52
C GLN A 222 19.38 -9.01 0.38
N ILE A 223 20.08 -8.70 -0.71
CA ILE A 223 19.49 -8.04 -1.87
C ILE A 223 19.47 -9.01 -3.04
N THR A 224 18.31 -9.22 -3.63
CA THR A 224 18.16 -10.03 -4.84
C THR A 224 17.42 -9.25 -5.91
N ILE A 225 18.04 -9.14 -7.08
CA ILE A 225 17.50 -8.39 -8.20
C ILE A 225 17.12 -9.37 -9.31
N TYR A 226 15.90 -9.24 -9.80
CA TYR A 226 15.30 -10.09 -10.81
C TYR A 226 15.03 -9.31 -12.10
N ASN A 227 15.28 -9.94 -13.24
CA ASN A 227 14.82 -9.44 -14.53
C ASN A 227 13.32 -9.70 -14.75
N LYS A 228 12.76 -9.20 -15.86
CA LYS A 228 11.34 -9.38 -16.19
C LYS A 228 10.90 -10.83 -16.38
N SER A 229 11.85 -11.75 -16.51
CA SER A 229 11.61 -13.19 -16.63
C SER A 229 11.74 -13.92 -15.29
N GLY A 230 11.93 -13.19 -14.18
CA GLY A 230 12.08 -13.75 -12.83
C GLY A 230 13.46 -14.34 -12.54
N GLU A 231 14.46 -14.09 -13.38
CA GLU A 231 15.81 -14.62 -13.17
C GLU A 231 16.65 -13.65 -12.34
N LYS A 232 17.41 -14.16 -11.37
CA LYS A 232 18.39 -13.38 -10.62
C LYS A 232 19.46 -12.81 -11.55
N ILE A 233 19.80 -11.53 -11.37
CA ILE A 233 20.78 -10.79 -12.20
C ILE A 233 21.93 -10.14 -11.41
N ASN A 234 22.01 -10.32 -10.09
CA ASN A 234 23.16 -9.91 -9.26
C ASN A 234 23.98 -11.10 -8.75
#